data_AF-A0A838RHY1-F1
#
_entry.id   AF-A0A838RHY1-F1
#
_cell.length_a   1.000
_cell.length_b   1.000
_cell.length_c   1.000
_cell.angle_alpha   90.00
_cell.angle_beta   90.00
_cell.angle_gamma   90.00
#
_symmetry.space_group_name_H-M   'P 1'
#
loop_
_entity.id
_entity.type
_entity.pdbx_description
1 polymer ?
#
loop_
_entity_poly.entity_id
_entity_poly.type
_entity_poly.pdbx_seq_one_letter_code
_entity_poly.pdbx_strand_id
1 'polypeptide(L)'
;MVGLVQEGLIVPFDDFTSAEEDGRAYLNDFLPAFLENSYYNDNLWGIPFQRSAVVLYYNADRLAEAGLEPPTSWAAWGEVDQTLTVKAGLALSAAGDWQRPEYR
;
A
#
# COMPACT_ATOMS: atom_id res chain seq x y z
N MET A 1 2.26 -6.94 16.70
CA MET A 1 1.92 -5.99 17.79
C MET A 1 1.18 -6.69 18.92
N VAL A 2 -0.08 -7.08 18.76
CA VAL A 2 -0.92 -7.65 19.84
C VAL A 2 -0.26 -8.79 20.62
N GLY A 3 0.39 -9.75 19.95
CA GLY A 3 1.10 -10.83 20.65
C GLY A 3 2.24 -10.34 21.55
N LEU A 4 3.01 -9.32 21.13
CA LEU A 4 4.08 -8.75 21.95
C LEU A 4 3.53 -8.01 23.17
N VAL A 5 2.36 -7.38 23.03
CA VAL A 5 1.63 -6.74 24.14
C VAL A 5 1.21 -7.78 25.18
N GLN A 6 0.59 -8.88 24.72
CA GLN A 6 0.07 -9.93 25.61
C GLN A 6 1.17 -10.66 26.38
N GLU A 7 2.33 -10.85 25.75
CA GLU A 7 3.51 -11.46 26.38
C GLU A 7 4.32 -10.46 27.24
N GLY A 8 3.90 -9.19 27.32
CA GLY A 8 4.59 -8.16 28.11
C GLY A 8 6.00 -7.84 27.61
N LEU A 9 6.28 -8.04 26.32
CA LEU A 9 7.60 -7.88 25.72
C LEU A 9 7.88 -6.44 25.24
N ILE A 10 6.85 -5.60 25.22
CA ILE A 10 6.92 -4.18 24.84
C ILE A 10 6.16 -3.34 25.86
N VAL A 11 6.46 -2.04 25.89
CA VAL A 11 5.79 -1.05 26.75
C VAL A 11 4.94 -0.11 25.90
N PRO A 12 3.86 0.45 26.47
CA PRO A 12 3.10 1.50 25.80
C PRO A 12 3.94 2.77 25.63
N PHE A 13 3.63 3.54 24.59
CA PHE A 13 4.26 4.82 24.28
C PHE A 13 3.57 6.00 24.98
N ASP A 14 2.39 5.79 25.58
CA ASP A 14 1.59 6.83 26.25
C ASP A 14 2.41 7.60 27.30
N ASP A 15 3.21 6.90 28.11
CA ASP A 15 4.06 7.52 29.14
C ASP A 15 5.12 8.45 28.55
N PHE A 16 5.61 8.16 27.34
CA PHE A 16 6.61 9.00 26.66
C PHE A 16 5.95 10.18 25.95
N THR A 17 4.80 9.97 25.31
CA THR A 17 4.10 11.02 24.57
C THR A 17 3.34 11.99 25.47
N SER A 18 2.99 11.58 26.69
CA SER A 18 2.34 12.44 27.69
C SER A 18 3.32 13.21 28.57
N ALA A 19 4.54 12.68 28.76
CA ALA A 19 5.59 13.35 29.53
C ALA A 19 6.26 14.51 28.79
N GLU A 20 6.30 14.45 27.46
CA GLU A 20 6.91 15.49 26.62
C GLU A 20 5.93 16.63 26.34
N GLU A 21 6.41 17.88 26.47
CA GLU A 21 5.62 19.11 26.23
C GLU A 21 4.98 19.10 24.82
N ASP A 22 5.74 18.62 23.83
CA ASP A 22 5.32 18.57 22.44
C ASP A 22 4.76 17.21 22.00
N GLY A 23 4.60 16.24 22.90
CA GLY A 23 4.22 14.87 22.51
C GLY A 23 2.86 14.79 21.81
N ARG A 24 1.90 15.64 22.20
CA ARG A 24 0.62 15.77 21.47
C ARG A 24 0.78 16.39 20.09
N ALA A 25 1.64 17.39 19.94
CA ALA A 25 1.91 18.01 18.65
C ALA A 25 2.60 17.00 17.70
N TYR A 26 3.54 16.21 18.24
CA TYR A 26 4.20 15.13 17.53
C TYR A 26 3.21 14.08 16.99
N LEU A 27 2.28 13.61 17.83
CA LEU A 27 1.26 12.65 17.39
C LEU A 27 0.31 13.23 16.34
N ASN A 28 -0.01 14.52 16.43
CA ASN A 28 -0.89 15.20 15.47
C ASN A 28 -0.25 15.46 14.09
N ASP A 29 1.08 15.30 13.95
CA ASP A 29 1.78 15.44 12.67
C ASP A 29 1.63 14.17 11.77
N PHE A 30 1.17 13.06 12.35
CA PHE A 30 0.90 11.84 11.58
C PHE A 30 -0.48 11.86 10.91
N LEU A 31 -0.57 11.21 9.74
CA LEU A 31 -1.85 10.90 9.13
C LEU A 31 -2.70 10.03 10.09
N PRO A 32 -3.95 10.43 10.43
CA PRO A 32 -4.76 9.73 11.43
C PRO A 32 -4.93 8.23 11.14
N ALA A 33 -5.16 7.87 9.86
CA ALA A 33 -5.32 6.48 9.43
C ALA A 33 -4.07 5.61 9.66
N PHE A 34 -2.88 6.21 9.69
CA PHE A 34 -1.66 5.50 10.03
C PHE A 34 -1.49 5.39 11.54
N LEU A 35 -1.81 6.44 12.29
CA LEU A 35 -1.69 6.40 13.74
C LEU A 35 -2.69 5.43 14.39
N GLU A 36 -3.92 5.31 13.85
CA GLU A 36 -4.98 4.45 14.39
C GLU A 36 -4.55 2.98 14.55
N ASN A 37 -3.74 2.46 13.62
CA ASN A 37 -3.24 1.08 13.68
C ASN A 37 -2.21 0.83 14.80
N SER A 38 -1.70 1.87 15.43
CA SER A 38 -0.78 1.78 16.56
C SER A 38 -1.47 1.61 17.92
N TYR A 39 -2.79 1.78 17.98
CA TYR A 39 -3.53 1.66 19.24
C TYR A 39 -4.03 0.23 19.48
N TYR A 40 -4.00 -0.18 20.75
CA TYR A 40 -4.62 -1.42 21.21
C TYR A 40 -5.07 -1.26 22.67
N ASN A 41 -6.36 -1.51 22.93
CA ASN A 41 -7.01 -1.25 24.22
C ASN A 41 -6.73 0.18 24.73
N ASP A 42 -6.98 1.17 23.87
CA ASP A 42 -6.83 2.62 24.12
C ASP A 42 -5.40 3.11 24.44
N ASN A 43 -4.41 2.23 24.47
CA ASN A 43 -3.00 2.58 24.64
C ASN A 43 -2.27 2.59 23.29
N LEU A 44 -1.28 3.47 23.16
CA LEU A 44 -0.41 3.60 22.01
C LEU A 44 0.74 2.58 22.12
N TRP A 45 0.86 1.64 21.18
CA TRP A 45 1.88 0.58 21.22
C TRP A 45 2.95 0.69 20.13
N GLY A 46 2.89 1.73 19.32
CA GLY A 46 3.89 1.97 18.28
C GLY A 46 3.76 3.33 17.62
N ILE A 47 4.82 3.74 16.95
CA ILE A 47 4.85 5.00 16.19
C ILE A 47 4.97 4.67 14.70
N PRO A 48 4.14 5.27 13.83
CA PRO A 48 4.29 5.07 12.39
C PRO A 48 5.68 5.50 11.92
N PHE A 49 6.42 4.60 11.26
CA PHE A 49 7.72 4.91 10.67
C PHE A 49 7.67 4.78 9.15
N GLN A 50 7.43 3.57 8.66
CA GLN A 50 7.30 3.27 7.24
C GLN A 50 6.02 2.46 7.02
N ARG A 51 5.02 3.09 6.39
CA ARG A 51 3.75 2.45 6.06
C ARG A 51 3.67 2.20 4.57
N SER A 52 3.37 0.95 4.21
CA SER A 52 3.10 0.59 2.83
C SER A 52 1.65 0.93 2.49
N ALA A 53 1.47 1.70 1.42
CA ALA A 53 0.20 1.80 0.72
C ALA A 53 0.30 0.97 -0.55
N VAL A 54 -0.57 -0.03 -0.70
CA VAL A 54 -0.64 -0.79 -1.94
C VAL A 54 -1.21 0.11 -3.02
N VAL A 55 -0.50 0.21 -4.14
CA VAL A 55 -0.94 0.95 -5.33
C VAL A 55 -0.92 0.03 -6.54
N LEU A 56 -1.81 0.28 -7.49
CA LEU A 56 -1.83 -0.43 -8.76
C LEU A 56 -0.98 0.32 -9.78
N TYR A 57 0.16 -0.26 -10.15
CA TYR A 57 0.93 0.19 -11.30
C TYR A 57 0.34 -0.42 -12.58
N TYR A 58 0.24 0.38 -13.63
CA TYR A 58 -0.21 -0.06 -14.95
C TYR A 58 0.69 0.52 -16.04
N ASN A 59 0.68 -0.09 -17.23
CA ASN A 59 1.39 0.43 -18.39
C ASN A 59 0.50 1.40 -19.17
N ALA A 60 0.83 2.69 -19.13
CA ALA A 60 0.06 3.75 -19.79
C ALA A 60 0.07 3.62 -21.31
N ASP A 61 1.19 3.22 -21.91
CA ASP A 61 1.32 3.05 -23.36
C ASP A 61 0.41 1.92 -23.86
N ARG A 62 0.31 0.81 -23.11
CA ARG A 62 -0.60 -0.30 -23.46
C ARG A 62 -2.07 0.11 -23.43
N LEU A 63 -2.46 0.98 -22.51
CA LEU A 63 -3.81 1.54 -22.49
C LEU A 63 -4.03 2.44 -23.71
N ALA A 64 -3.08 3.33 -24.01
CA ALA A 64 -3.16 4.25 -25.14
C ALA A 64 -3.18 3.52 -26.50
N GLU A 65 -2.34 2.50 -26.69
CA GLU A 65 -2.32 1.62 -27.88
C GLU A 65 -3.68 0.94 -28.11
N ALA A 66 -4.38 0.59 -27.04
CA ALA A 66 -5.72 0.01 -27.07
C ALA A 66 -6.85 1.05 -27.17
N GLY A 67 -6.54 2.35 -27.16
CA GLY A 67 -7.52 3.44 -27.14
C GLY A 67 -8.30 3.56 -25.83
N LEU A 68 -7.71 3.13 -24.71
CA LEU A 68 -8.30 3.11 -23.38
C LEU A 68 -7.69 4.18 -22.47
N GLU A 69 -8.51 4.76 -21.60
CA GLU A 69 -8.08 5.62 -20.50
C GLU A 69 -7.94 4.81 -19.20
N PRO A 70 -7.11 5.24 -18.23
CA PRO A 70 -6.98 4.57 -16.94
C PRO A 70 -8.32 4.43 -16.20
N PRO A 71 -8.77 3.21 -15.87
CA PRO A 71 -10.04 3.01 -15.16
C PRO A 71 -10.02 3.57 -13.73
N THR A 72 -11.17 4.08 -13.31
CA THR A 72 -11.35 4.68 -11.96
C THR A 72 -12.13 3.78 -10.99
N SER A 73 -12.49 2.56 -11.41
CA SER A 73 -13.20 1.59 -10.56
C SER A 73 -12.70 0.16 -10.81
N TRP A 74 -12.81 -0.70 -9.80
CA TRP A 74 -12.40 -2.10 -9.90
C TRP A 74 -13.16 -2.89 -10.96
N ALA A 75 -14.45 -2.59 -11.17
CA ALA A 75 -15.25 -3.23 -12.21
C ALA A 75 -14.71 -2.89 -13.61
N ALA A 76 -14.44 -1.59 -13.86
CA ALA A 76 -13.86 -1.15 -15.13
C ALA A 76 -12.44 -1.67 -15.34
N TRP A 77 -11.64 -1.82 -14.27
CA TRP A 77 -10.35 -2.51 -14.34
C TRP A 77 -10.49 -3.95 -14.81
N GLY A 78 -11.52 -4.67 -14.35
CA GLY A 78 -11.81 -6.03 -14.82
C GLY A 78 -12.17 -6.11 -16.30
N GLU A 79 -12.87 -5.11 -16.85
CA GLU A 79 -13.20 -5.03 -18.28
C GLU A 79 -11.98 -4.70 -19.15
N VAL A 80 -11.15 -3.77 -18.69
CA VAL A 80 -9.88 -3.40 -19.34
C VAL A 80 -8.90 -4.57 -19.35
N ASP A 81 -8.79 -5.32 -18.25
CA ASP A 81 -7.94 -6.50 -18.16
C ASP A 81 -8.30 -7.56 -19.23
N GLN A 82 -9.60 -7.82 -19.44
CA GLN A 82 -10.05 -8.73 -20.49
C GLN A 82 -9.69 -8.25 -21.90
N THR A 83 -9.70 -6.94 -22.12
CA THR A 83 -9.36 -6.34 -23.42
C THR A 83 -7.86 -6.44 -23.70
N LEU A 84 -7.03 -6.19 -22.69
CA LEU A 84 -5.57 -6.23 -22.81
C LEU A 84 -5.00 -7.66 -22.76
N THR A 85 -5.75 -8.62 -22.25
CA THR A 85 -5.30 -10.02 -22.15
C THR A 85 -5.20 -10.67 -23.52
N VAL A 86 -3.96 -10.84 -24.01
CA VAL A 86 -3.67 -11.69 -25.16
C VAL A 86 -3.62 -13.15 -24.69
N LYS A 87 -4.57 -13.97 -25.14
CA LYS A 87 -4.54 -15.42 -24.90
C LYS A 87 -3.43 -16.08 -25.71
N ALA A 88 -2.19 -15.98 -25.24
CA ALA A 88 -1.13 -16.88 -25.66
C ALA A 88 -1.26 -18.17 -24.84
N GLY A 89 -1.52 -19.30 -25.50
CA GLY A 89 -1.56 -20.60 -24.82
C GLY A 89 -0.26 -20.82 -24.04
N LEU A 90 -0.37 -20.97 -22.72
CA LEU A 90 0.68 -21.31 -21.75
C LEU A 90 2.13 -21.14 -22.26
N ALA A 91 2.52 -19.91 -22.53
CA ALA A 91 3.87 -19.45 -22.28
C ALA A 91 3.73 -18.43 -21.16
N LEU A 92 4.39 -18.67 -20.03
CA LEU A 92 4.41 -17.77 -18.88
C LEU A 92 4.89 -16.39 -19.37
N SER A 93 3.98 -15.45 -19.66
CA SER A 93 4.31 -14.03 -19.82
C SER A 93 4.32 -13.36 -18.44
N ALA A 94 5.03 -13.97 -17.50
CA ALA A 94 5.48 -13.33 -16.28
C ALA A 94 7.01 -13.35 -16.39
N ALA A 95 7.58 -12.19 -16.72
CA ALA A 95 8.97 -11.97 -17.14
C ALA A 95 9.29 -12.44 -18.58
N GLY A 96 9.02 -11.61 -19.61
CA GLY A 96 9.51 -11.92 -20.96
C GLY A 96 9.30 -10.87 -22.05
N ASP A 97 8.27 -10.02 -21.98
CA ASP A 97 7.96 -9.08 -23.07
C ASP A 97 8.96 -7.90 -23.23
N TRP A 98 9.96 -7.78 -22.35
CA TRP A 98 11.05 -6.79 -22.47
C TRP A 98 12.04 -7.08 -23.61
N GLN A 99 11.90 -8.22 -24.30
CA GLN A 99 12.78 -8.60 -25.42
C GLN A 99 12.28 -8.16 -26.79
N ARG A 100 11.15 -7.43 -26.87
CA ARG A 100 10.66 -6.97 -28.17
C ARG A 100 11.54 -5.83 -28.73
N PRO A 101 11.89 -5.84 -30.03
CA PRO A 101 12.79 -4.85 -30.64
C PRO A 101 12.36 -3.39 -30.43
N GLU A 102 11.06 -3.14 -30.30
CA GLU A 102 10.46 -1.82 -30.08
C GLU A 102 10.71 -1.23 -28.68
N TYR A 103 11.24 -2.00 -27.72
CA TYR A 103 11.57 -1.53 -26.37
C TYR A 103 13.07 -1.21 -26.17
N ARG A 104 13.85 -1.09 -27.25
CA ARG A 104 15.26 -0.67 -27.24
C ARG A 104 15.46 0.75 -27.75
#